data_AF-A0A7Z1TAN3-F1
#
_entry.id   AF-A0A7Z1TAN3-F1
#
_cell.length_a   1.000
_cell.length_b   1.000
_cell.length_c   1.000
_cell.angle_alpha   90.00
_cell.angle_beta   90.00
_cell.angle_gamma   90.00
#
_symmetry.space_group_name_H-M   'P 1'
#
loop_
_entity.id
_entity.type
_entity.pdbx_description
1 polymer ?
#
loop_
_entity_poly.entity_id
_entity_poly.type
_entity_poly.pdbx_seq_one_letter_code
_entity_poly.pdbx_strand_id
1 'polypeptide(L)'
;MDSLRFRKITKKSHAGIFGGSGVEPKIADALQTRGVKLALGASVYAPEDPVRKMFFNVLATFAEFEGDLIRLRTREGMAIARAKGKLRGKQPKLSEKQQKDLCRMHETGQYSISDLAELFSVSRPTVYRTLSRNHKE
;
A
#
# COMPACT_ATOMS: atom_id res chain seq x y z
N MET A 1 -19.87 -38.39 15.78
CA MET A 1 -18.66 -38.63 16.57
C MET A 1 -17.43 -38.53 15.69
N ASP A 2 -16.49 -37.63 15.90
CA ASP A 2 -16.59 -36.18 16.06
C ASP A 2 -15.18 -35.62 15.85
N SER A 3 -15.13 -34.45 15.22
CA SER A 3 -14.05 -33.46 15.30
C SER A 3 -12.67 -33.82 14.71
N LEU A 4 -12.49 -33.46 13.43
CA LEU A 4 -11.17 -33.02 12.94
C LEU A 4 -10.80 -31.71 13.65
N ARG A 5 -9.91 -31.77 14.64
CA ARG A 5 -9.29 -30.57 15.23
C ARG A 5 -8.26 -29.98 14.27
N PHE A 6 -8.68 -29.00 13.48
CA PHE A 6 -7.78 -28.02 12.87
C PHE A 6 -7.11 -27.20 13.98
N ARG A 7 -5.81 -27.41 14.23
CA ARG A 7 -5.02 -26.51 15.08
C ARG A 7 -4.88 -25.17 14.36
N LYS A 8 -5.43 -24.12 14.98
CA LYS A 8 -5.12 -22.71 14.65
C LYS A 8 -3.60 -22.53 14.61
N ILE A 9 -3.04 -22.33 13.42
CA ILE A 9 -1.73 -21.71 13.27
C ILE A 9 -1.94 -20.24 13.63
N THR A 10 -1.49 -19.85 14.81
CA THR A 10 -1.53 -18.48 15.29
C THR A 10 -0.69 -17.61 14.35
N LYS A 11 -1.33 -16.58 13.78
CA LYS A 11 -0.64 -15.51 13.05
C LYS A 11 0.34 -14.83 14.00
N LYS A 12 1.62 -15.18 13.94
CA LYS A 12 2.68 -14.37 14.54
C LYS A 12 2.94 -13.19 13.60
N SER A 13 2.29 -12.08 13.92
CA SER A 13 2.53 -10.75 13.35
C SER A 13 4.03 -10.49 13.26
N HIS A 14 4.60 -10.55 12.05
CA HIS A 14 5.83 -9.86 11.72
C HIS A 14 5.44 -8.65 10.89
N ALA A 15 5.20 -7.56 11.60
CA ALA A 15 5.27 -6.22 11.05
C ALA A 15 6.72 -5.97 10.63
N GLY A 16 6.91 -5.46 9.41
CA GLY A 16 8.20 -4.91 8.97
C GLY A 16 8.85 -5.63 7.79
N ILE A 17 8.21 -5.67 6.63
CA ILE A 17 8.94 -5.87 5.36
C ILE A 17 8.37 -5.08 4.16
N PHE A 18 7.57 -4.05 4.42
CA PHE A 18 7.11 -3.13 3.37
C PHE A 18 7.68 -1.74 3.63
N GLY A 19 8.93 -1.53 3.20
CA GLY A 19 9.57 -0.23 3.27
C GLY A 19 10.93 -0.19 2.60
N GLY A 20 10.95 0.29 1.35
CA GLY A 20 12.14 0.90 0.75
C GLY A 20 13.07 -0.04 -0.02
N SER A 21 13.15 0.19 -1.33
CA SER A 21 14.32 -0.01 -2.21
C SER A 21 15.29 -1.15 -1.88
N GLY A 22 15.28 -2.20 -2.70
CA GLY A 22 16.39 -3.14 -2.80
C GLY A 22 15.91 -4.58 -2.85
N VAL A 23 15.76 -5.10 -4.07
CA VAL A 23 15.66 -6.53 -4.43
C VAL A 23 14.76 -7.33 -3.48
N GLU A 24 13.45 -7.36 -3.79
CA GLU A 24 12.56 -8.35 -3.19
C GLU A 24 13.19 -9.74 -3.46
N PRO A 25 13.60 -10.51 -2.43
CA PRO A 25 14.20 -11.81 -2.68
C PRO A 25 13.18 -12.60 -3.48
N LYS A 26 13.62 -13.16 -4.62
CA LYS A 26 12.75 -13.94 -5.50
C LYS A 26 12.01 -14.94 -4.63
N ILE A 27 10.73 -15.13 -4.89
CA ILE A 27 9.86 -15.95 -4.03
C ILE A 27 10.48 -17.35 -3.79
N ALA A 28 11.19 -17.88 -4.79
CA ALA A 28 12.01 -19.09 -4.68
C ALA A 28 13.08 -19.03 -3.56
N ASP A 29 13.89 -17.96 -3.51
CA ASP A 29 14.95 -17.78 -2.52
C ASP A 29 14.37 -17.70 -1.12
N ALA A 30 13.27 -16.97 -0.95
CA ALA A 30 12.57 -16.85 0.33
C ALA A 30 12.01 -18.18 0.83
N LEU A 31 11.49 -19.02 -0.07
CA LEU A 31 10.99 -20.36 0.26
C LEU A 31 12.15 -21.33 0.58
N GLN A 32 13.27 -21.20 -0.11
CA GLN A 32 14.47 -22.01 0.14
C GLN A 32 15.09 -21.70 1.50
N THR A 33 15.27 -20.42 1.87
CA THR A 33 15.77 -20.02 3.20
C THR A 33 14.87 -20.52 4.32
N ARG A 34 13.55 -20.63 4.06
CA ARG A 34 12.57 -21.16 5.01
C ARG A 34 12.54 -22.69 5.11
N GLY A 35 13.39 -23.39 4.34
CA GLY A 35 13.49 -24.85 4.39
C GLY A 35 12.23 -25.57 3.87
N VAL A 36 11.44 -24.91 3.03
CA VAL A 36 10.22 -25.50 2.48
C VAL A 36 10.57 -26.66 1.54
N LYS A 37 9.96 -27.83 1.76
CA LYS A 37 10.11 -29.02 0.91
C LYS A 37 8.92 -29.11 -0.05
N LEU A 38 9.18 -29.40 -1.32
CA LEU A 38 8.15 -29.65 -2.33
C LEU A 38 7.81 -31.14 -2.32
N ALA A 39 6.53 -31.46 -2.11
CA ALA A 39 5.98 -32.78 -2.33
C ALA A 39 5.16 -32.75 -3.64
N LEU A 40 5.49 -33.62 -4.58
CA LEU A 40 4.70 -33.82 -5.80
C LEU A 40 4.18 -35.26 -5.78
N GLY A 41 2.86 -35.43 -5.60
CA GLY A 41 2.27 -36.76 -5.39
C GLY A 41 2.83 -37.44 -4.13
N ALA A 42 3.23 -38.71 -4.25
CA ALA A 42 3.82 -39.48 -3.14
C ALA A 42 5.33 -39.22 -2.93
N SER A 43 5.97 -38.49 -3.84
CA SER A 43 7.41 -38.26 -3.86
C SER A 43 7.75 -36.94 -3.15
N VAL A 44 8.52 -37.04 -2.07
CA VAL A 44 9.12 -35.89 -1.38
C VAL A 44 10.51 -35.66 -1.95
N TYR A 45 10.69 -34.55 -2.66
CA TYR A 45 11.99 -34.23 -3.25
C TYR A 45 12.88 -33.49 -2.25
N ALA A 46 14.12 -33.97 -2.10
CA ALA A 46 15.10 -33.44 -1.17
C ALA A 46 15.61 -32.03 -1.59
N PRO A 47 16.12 -31.22 -0.64
CA PRO A 47 16.65 -29.87 -0.88
C PRO A 47 17.53 -29.68 -2.12
N GLU A 48 18.28 -30.72 -2.46
CA GLU A 48 19.39 -30.75 -3.41
C GLU A 48 18.97 -31.26 -4.80
N ASP A 49 17.72 -31.72 -4.97
CA ASP A 49 17.25 -32.29 -6.23
C ASP A 49 17.15 -31.21 -7.35
N PRO A 50 17.89 -31.36 -8.46
CA PRO A 50 17.83 -30.45 -9.60
C PRO A 50 16.42 -30.24 -10.18
N VAL A 51 15.60 -31.29 -10.20
CA VAL A 51 14.21 -31.25 -10.70
C VAL A 51 13.38 -30.35 -9.79
N ARG A 52 13.52 -30.53 -8.49
CA ARG A 52 12.83 -29.72 -7.49
C ARG A 52 13.20 -28.25 -7.57
N LYS A 53 14.50 -27.95 -7.75
CA LYS A 53 14.99 -26.57 -7.93
C LYS A 53 14.38 -25.92 -9.19
N MET A 54 14.31 -26.66 -10.30
CA MET A 54 13.66 -26.19 -11.52
C MET A 54 12.19 -25.85 -11.27
N PHE A 55 11.44 -26.74 -10.63
CA PHE A 55 10.01 -26.50 -10.35
C PHE A 55 9.77 -25.30 -9.43
N PHE A 56 10.57 -25.14 -8.37
CA PHE A 56 10.46 -23.96 -7.51
C PHE A 56 10.74 -22.66 -8.28
N ASN A 57 11.73 -22.67 -9.17
CA ASN A 57 12.03 -21.50 -10.00
C ASN A 57 10.88 -21.18 -10.95
N VAL A 58 10.32 -22.18 -11.63
CA VAL A 58 9.17 -21.99 -12.52
C VAL A 58 7.96 -21.44 -11.77
N LEU A 59 7.63 -22.02 -10.60
CA LEU A 59 6.53 -21.53 -9.76
C LEU A 59 6.78 -20.11 -9.25
N ALA A 60 8.01 -19.77 -8.88
CA ALA A 60 8.37 -18.41 -8.50
C ALA A 60 8.21 -17.42 -9.66
N THR A 61 8.64 -17.79 -10.87
CA THR A 61 8.43 -16.98 -12.07
C THR A 61 6.94 -16.78 -12.37
N PHE A 62 6.10 -17.81 -12.20
CA PHE A 62 4.65 -17.66 -12.36
C PHE A 62 4.05 -16.74 -11.28
N ALA A 63 4.48 -16.85 -10.03
CA ALA A 63 4.01 -15.97 -8.96
C ALA A 63 4.39 -14.50 -9.20
N GLU A 64 5.60 -14.26 -9.70
CA GLU A 64 6.05 -12.92 -10.13
C GLU A 64 5.21 -12.40 -11.29
N PHE A 65 5.00 -13.22 -12.32
CA PHE A 65 4.18 -12.90 -13.49
C PHE A 65 2.74 -12.53 -13.12
N GLU A 66 2.09 -13.30 -12.24
CA GLU A 66 0.74 -13.00 -11.76
C GLU A 66 0.68 -11.65 -11.03
N GLY A 67 1.67 -11.36 -10.18
CA GLY A 67 1.80 -10.08 -9.49
C GLY A 67 1.93 -8.91 -10.47
N ASP A 68 2.75 -9.07 -11.50
CA ASP A 68 2.93 -8.06 -12.54
C ASP A 68 1.68 -7.86 -13.39
N LEU A 69 0.96 -8.94 -13.71
CA LEU A 69 -0.30 -8.85 -14.45
C LEU A 69 -1.38 -8.10 -13.66
N ILE A 70 -1.45 -8.30 -12.33
CA ILE A 70 -2.35 -7.54 -11.44
C ILE A 70 -1.97 -6.05 -11.42
N ARG A 71 -0.67 -5.74 -11.33
CA ARG A 71 -0.17 -4.35 -11.37
C ARG A 71 -0.49 -3.67 -12.69
N LEU A 72 -0.30 -4.38 -13.82
CA LEU A 72 -0.61 -3.88 -15.16
C LEU A 72 -2.08 -3.48 -15.27
N ARG A 73 -3.01 -4.40 -14.94
CA ARG A 73 -4.45 -4.13 -14.97
C ARG A 73 -4.86 -2.99 -14.04
N THR A 74 -4.24 -2.90 -12.86
CA THR A 74 -4.50 -1.79 -11.93
C THR A 74 -4.06 -0.46 -12.55
N ARG A 75 -2.89 -0.43 -13.21
CA ARG A 75 -2.37 0.77 -13.88
C ARG A 75 -3.27 1.21 -15.04
N GLU A 76 -3.75 0.27 -15.85
CA GLU A 76 -4.71 0.53 -16.93
C GLU A 76 -6.03 1.07 -16.38
N GLY A 77 -6.60 0.42 -15.36
CA GLY A 77 -7.80 0.88 -14.69
C GLY A 77 -7.64 2.29 -14.10
N MET A 78 -6.49 2.56 -13.46
CA MET A 78 -6.16 3.89 -12.97
C MET A 78 -6.00 4.92 -14.10
N ALA A 79 -5.43 4.55 -15.25
CA ALA A 79 -5.32 5.45 -16.40
C ALA A 79 -6.71 5.84 -16.94
N ILE A 80 -7.62 4.87 -17.06
CA ILE A 80 -9.01 5.11 -17.47
C ILE A 80 -9.73 5.99 -16.43
N ALA A 81 -9.58 5.71 -15.14
CA ALA A 81 -10.21 6.49 -14.09
C ALA A 81 -9.65 7.93 -13.98
N ARG A 82 -8.34 8.12 -14.27
CA ARG A 82 -7.70 9.43 -14.41
C ARG A 82 -8.29 10.20 -15.59
N ALA A 83 -8.37 9.57 -16.77
CA ALA A 83 -8.95 10.19 -17.97
C ALA A 83 -10.43 10.61 -17.76
N LYS A 84 -11.18 9.83 -16.98
CA LYS A 84 -12.56 10.15 -16.58
C LYS A 84 -12.67 11.14 -15.40
N GLY A 85 -11.56 11.67 -14.89
CA GLY A 85 -11.54 12.61 -13.76
C GLY A 85 -12.02 12.04 -12.41
N LYS A 86 -12.16 10.71 -12.29
CA LYS A 86 -12.69 10.05 -11.09
C LYS A 86 -11.64 9.87 -10.00
N LEU A 87 -10.37 9.90 -10.35
CA LEU A 87 -9.27 9.84 -9.39
C LEU A 87 -9.00 11.24 -8.84
N ARG A 88 -9.70 11.58 -7.76
CA ARG A 88 -9.38 12.73 -6.93
C ARG A 88 -8.49 12.25 -5.79
N GLY A 89 -7.38 12.94 -5.57
CA GLY A 89 -6.51 12.68 -4.43
C GLY A 89 -7.26 12.87 -3.09
N LYS A 90 -6.52 12.79 -1.98
CA LYS A 90 -7.13 13.01 -0.65
C LYS A 90 -7.87 14.35 -0.63
N GLN A 91 -9.17 14.29 -0.36
CA GLN A 91 -10.01 15.47 -0.28
C GLN A 91 -9.47 16.44 0.79
N PRO A 92 -9.54 17.76 0.55
CA PRO A 92 -9.23 18.73 1.58
C PRO A 92 -10.07 18.46 2.85
N LYS A 93 -9.49 18.67 4.03
CA LYS A 93 -10.22 18.52 5.31
C LYS A 93 -11.30 19.60 5.49
N LEU A 94 -11.08 20.76 4.89
CA LEU A 94 -11.99 21.91 4.95
C LEU A 94 -12.85 21.94 3.69
N SER A 95 -14.14 22.22 3.85
CA SER A 95 -15.04 22.51 2.73
C SER A 95 -14.62 23.79 1.98
N GLU A 96 -15.07 23.98 0.74
CA GLU A 96 -14.75 25.19 -0.04
C GLU A 96 -15.16 26.48 0.70
N LYS A 97 -16.32 26.47 1.37
CA LYS A 97 -16.78 27.60 2.20
C LYS A 97 -15.80 27.87 3.34
N GLN A 98 -15.41 26.84 4.08
CA GLN A 98 -14.45 26.97 5.17
C GLN A 98 -13.06 27.44 4.69
N GLN A 99 -12.63 27.02 3.49
CA GLN A 99 -11.38 27.50 2.92
C GLN A 99 -11.44 29.00 2.60
N LYS A 100 -12.55 29.47 2.01
CA LYS A 100 -12.78 30.90 1.75
C LYS A 100 -12.85 31.71 3.04
N ASP A 101 -13.60 31.22 4.03
CA ASP A 101 -13.71 31.87 5.34
C ASP A 101 -12.34 31.95 6.03
N LEU A 102 -11.54 30.87 5.99
CA LEU A 102 -10.18 30.84 6.55
C LEU A 102 -9.29 31.89 5.88
N CYS A 103 -9.31 31.99 4.55
CA CYS A 103 -8.49 32.95 3.82
C CYS A 103 -8.91 34.39 4.12
N ARG A 104 -10.21 34.68 4.10
CA ARG A 104 -10.75 35.98 4.48
C ARG A 104 -10.35 36.37 5.91
N MET A 105 -10.43 35.45 6.86
CA MET A 105 -10.03 35.71 8.24
C MET A 105 -8.52 35.95 8.36
N HIS A 106 -7.71 35.21 7.61
CA HIS A 106 -6.26 35.42 7.55
C HIS A 106 -5.91 36.81 6.97
N GLU A 107 -6.61 37.25 5.93
CA GLU A 107 -6.40 38.56 5.29
C GLU A 107 -6.69 39.75 6.22
N THR A 108 -7.54 39.58 7.24
CA THR A 108 -7.79 40.64 8.24
C THR A 108 -6.56 40.95 9.10
N GLY A 109 -5.58 40.05 9.16
CA GLY A 109 -4.40 40.17 10.02
C GLY A 109 -4.66 40.01 11.52
N GLN A 110 -5.91 39.75 11.93
CA GLN A 110 -6.31 39.67 13.33
C GLN A 110 -6.10 38.29 13.97
N TYR A 111 -5.86 37.26 13.16
CA TYR A 111 -5.74 35.88 13.63
C TYR A 111 -4.38 35.30 13.29
N SER A 112 -3.71 34.68 14.26
CA SER A 112 -2.51 33.91 14.00
C SER A 112 -2.86 32.57 13.32
N ILE A 113 -1.85 31.93 12.73
CA ILE A 113 -2.00 30.57 12.15
C ILE A 113 -2.45 29.54 13.21
N SER A 114 -2.10 29.76 14.49
CA SER A 114 -2.54 28.90 15.59
C SER A 114 -4.02 29.07 15.87
N ASP A 115 -4.49 30.32 15.93
CA ASP A 115 -5.90 30.64 16.20
C ASP A 115 -6.80 30.08 15.10
N LEU A 116 -6.38 30.21 13.84
CA LEU A 116 -7.08 29.62 12.69
C LEU A 116 -7.05 28.08 12.73
N ALA A 117 -5.95 27.47 13.16
CA ALA A 117 -5.87 26.02 13.28
C ALA A 117 -6.86 25.50 14.33
N GLU A 118 -6.95 26.17 15.47
CA GLU A 118 -7.89 25.83 16.55
C GLU A 118 -9.34 26.07 16.14
N LEU A 119 -9.64 27.26 15.61
CA LEU A 119 -10.99 27.66 15.21
C LEU A 119 -11.59 26.71 14.16
N PHE A 120 -10.78 26.28 13.19
CA PHE A 120 -11.20 25.35 12.15
C PHE A 120 -10.98 23.88 12.52
N SER A 121 -10.50 23.57 13.73
CA SER A 121 -10.20 22.21 14.21
C SER A 121 -9.30 21.42 13.25
N VAL A 122 -8.26 22.08 12.72
CA VAL A 122 -7.28 21.50 11.79
C VAL A 122 -5.86 21.72 12.28
N SER A 123 -4.91 20.95 11.74
CA SER A 123 -3.50 21.16 12.06
C SER A 123 -2.95 22.40 11.33
N ARG A 124 -1.95 23.09 11.91
CA ARG A 124 -1.25 24.22 11.26
C ARG A 124 -0.81 23.92 9.80
N PRO A 125 -0.26 22.74 9.46
CA PRO A 125 0.06 22.40 8.06
C PRO A 125 -1.15 22.41 7.12
N THR A 126 -2.36 22.13 7.63
CA THR A 126 -3.59 22.20 6.85
C THR A 126 -3.96 23.66 6.55
N VAL A 127 -3.76 24.58 7.50
CA VAL A 127 -3.92 26.02 7.31
C VAL A 127 -2.96 26.52 6.23
N TYR A 128 -1.66 26.24 6.36
CA TYR A 128 -0.66 26.62 5.35
C TYR A 128 -0.98 26.07 3.95
N ARG A 129 -1.36 24.78 3.85
CA ARG A 129 -1.78 24.19 2.58
C ARG A 129 -2.99 24.89 1.98
N THR A 130 -3.92 25.36 2.80
CA THR A 130 -5.14 26.03 2.35
C THR A 130 -4.80 27.41 1.80
N LEU A 131 -4.01 28.20 2.53
CA LEU A 131 -3.53 29.50 2.08
C LEU A 131 -2.69 29.40 0.79
N SER A 132 -1.79 28.41 0.71
CA SER A 132 -0.95 28.19 -0.48
C SER A 132 -1.73 27.80 -1.74
N ARG A 133 -2.93 27.22 -1.59
CA ARG A 133 -3.80 26.87 -2.71
C ARG A 133 -4.55 28.09 -3.22
N ASN A 134 -5.03 28.94 -2.32
CA ASN A 134 -5.73 30.17 -2.70
C ASN A 134 -4.82 31.12 -3.49
N HIS A 135 -3.56 31.28 -3.10
CA HIS A 135 -2.59 32.11 -3.85
C HIS A 135 -2.20 31.59 -5.25
N LYS A 136 -2.62 30.38 -5.64
CA LYS A 136 -2.29 29.78 -6.94
C LYS A 136 -3.44 29.80 -7.95
N GLU A 137 -4.64 30.19 -7.51
CA GLU A 137 -5.77 30.48 -8.41
C GLU A 137 -5.73 31.96 -8.83
#